data_AF-A0A4R0RMI4-F1
#
_entry.id   AF-A0A4R0RMI4-F1
#
_cell.length_a   1.000
_cell.length_b   1.000
_cell.length_c   1.000
_cell.angle_alpha   90.00
_cell.angle_beta   90.00
_cell.angle_gamma   90.00
#
_symmetry.space_group_name_H-M   'P 1'
#
loop_
_entity.id
_entity.type
_entity.pdbx_description
1 polymer ?
#
loop_
_entity_poly.entity_id
_entity_poly.type
_entity_poly.pdbx_seq_one_letter_code
_entity_poly.pdbx_strand_id
1 'polypeptide(L)'
;MSQISSFDKNYPLVLHIPDTMATWPWPRDINPHYQEVKAATLEWFHSFHAFNPRAQHAFDIGNFGLLTALTSPHLSKVHLRTSCDLNHLLFLIDEYTDVESESVVRDMTAMVLDALKDPYKCWQR
;
A
#
# COMPACT_ATOMS: atom_id res chain seq x y z
N MET A 1 -24.29 30.86 -0.22
CA MET A 1 -24.99 29.59 -0.47
C MET A 1 -25.16 29.41 -1.97
N SER A 2 -24.05 29.14 -2.66
CA SER A 2 -24.03 29.02 -4.13
C SER A 2 -24.40 27.60 -4.55
N GLN A 3 -25.24 27.56 -5.58
CA GLN A 3 -25.85 26.41 -6.23
C GLN A 3 -24.83 25.32 -6.58
N ILE A 4 -24.95 24.15 -5.94
CA ILE A 4 -24.51 22.90 -6.57
C ILE A 4 -25.57 22.61 -7.64
N SER A 5 -25.21 22.88 -8.89
CA SER A 5 -26.05 22.58 -10.05
C SER A 5 -26.41 21.10 -10.03
N SER A 6 -27.68 20.81 -10.33
CA SER A 6 -28.24 19.47 -10.43
C SER A 6 -27.31 18.52 -11.19
N PHE A 7 -26.76 17.53 -10.49
CA PHE A 7 -26.29 16.33 -11.15
C PHE A 7 -27.48 15.74 -11.93
N ASP A 8 -27.29 15.60 -13.24
CA ASP A 8 -28.27 15.08 -14.18
C ASP A 8 -28.73 13.68 -13.70
N LYS A 9 -30.02 13.52 -13.42
CA LYS A 9 -30.61 12.36 -12.71
C LYS A 9 -30.62 11.05 -13.54
N ASN A 10 -29.89 11.01 -14.65
CA ASN A 10 -29.94 9.94 -15.64
C ASN A 10 -28.73 9.00 -15.62
N TYR A 11 -27.80 9.14 -14.67
CA TYR A 11 -26.71 8.18 -14.48
C TYR A 11 -27.14 7.04 -13.55
N PRO A 12 -26.79 5.78 -13.87
CA PRO A 12 -27.05 4.67 -12.96
C PRO A 12 -26.31 4.89 -11.65
N LEU A 13 -27.02 4.77 -10.52
CA LEU A 13 -26.48 4.91 -9.16
C LEU A 13 -25.43 3.82 -8.83
N VAL A 14 -25.40 2.74 -9.62
CA VAL A 14 -24.51 1.60 -9.45
C VAL A 14 -23.77 1.33 -10.75
N LEU A 15 -22.44 1.30 -10.66
CA LEU A 15 -21.56 0.87 -11.73
C LEU A 15 -21.22 -0.62 -11.52
N HIS A 16 -21.53 -1.46 -12.51
CA HIS A 16 -21.12 -2.87 -12.52
C HIS A 16 -19.76 -2.99 -13.18
N ILE A 17 -18.74 -3.36 -12.41
CA ILE A 17 -17.41 -3.66 -12.94
C ILE A 17 -17.45 -5.08 -13.52
N PRO A 18 -17.11 -5.29 -14.81
CA PRO A 18 -17.04 -6.63 -15.38
C PRO A 18 -15.88 -7.41 -14.75
N ASP A 19 -15.89 -8.74 -14.86
CA ASP A 19 -14.71 -9.53 -14.47
C ASP A 19 -13.56 -9.23 -15.43
N THR A 20 -12.68 -8.33 -15.01
CA THR A 20 -11.52 -7.86 -15.79
C THR A 20 -10.46 -8.94 -15.98
N MET A 21 -10.55 -10.06 -15.26
CA MET A 21 -9.58 -11.14 -15.28
C MET A 21 -10.13 -12.44 -15.89
N ALA A 22 -11.39 -12.46 -16.34
CA ALA A 22 -12.08 -13.65 -16.86
C ALA A 22 -11.33 -14.36 -18.01
N THR A 23 -10.56 -13.60 -18.80
CA THR A 23 -9.82 -14.11 -19.97
C THR A 23 -8.31 -13.85 -19.85
N TRP A 24 -7.81 -13.66 -18.63
CA TRP A 24 -6.40 -13.33 -18.40
C TRP A 24 -5.47 -14.43 -18.93
N PRO A 25 -4.62 -14.14 -19.94
CA PRO A 25 -3.89 -15.19 -20.64
C PRO A 25 -2.60 -15.62 -19.92
N TRP A 26 -2.12 -14.84 -18.94
CA TRP A 26 -0.90 -15.17 -18.20
C TRP A 26 -1.21 -16.10 -17.02
N PRO A 27 -0.48 -17.23 -16.88
CA PRO A 27 -0.64 -18.10 -15.73
C PRO A 27 -0.26 -17.35 -14.45
N ARG A 28 -1.02 -17.59 -13.40
CA ARG A 28 -0.72 -17.04 -12.08
C ARG A 28 0.33 -17.91 -11.41
N ASP A 29 1.41 -17.29 -10.98
CA ASP A 29 2.41 -17.91 -10.12
C ASP A 29 2.51 -17.11 -8.82
N ILE A 30 2.82 -17.79 -7.72
CA ILE A 30 2.96 -17.18 -6.40
C ILE A 30 4.28 -17.63 -5.79
N ASN A 31 5.00 -16.68 -5.21
CA ASN A 31 6.26 -17.01 -4.56
C ASN A 31 6.06 -18.07 -3.45
N PRO A 32 6.81 -19.19 -3.46
CA PRO A 32 6.62 -20.28 -2.49
C PRO A 32 6.88 -19.84 -1.04
N HIS A 33 7.59 -18.73 -0.83
CA HIS A 33 7.90 -18.19 0.49
C HIS A 33 6.83 -17.23 1.04
N TYR A 34 5.73 -17.00 0.30
CA TYR A 34 4.73 -15.98 0.64
C TYR A 34 4.18 -16.07 2.06
N GLN A 35 3.76 -17.26 2.51
CA GLN A 35 3.11 -17.40 3.82
C GLN A 35 4.05 -16.99 4.97
N GLU A 36 5.30 -17.44 4.91
CA GLU A 36 6.31 -17.11 5.91
C GLU A 36 6.68 -15.63 5.86
N VAL A 37 6.94 -15.10 4.65
CA VAL A 37 7.31 -13.70 4.48
C VAL A 37 6.19 -12.77 4.92
N LYS A 38 4.94 -13.07 4.56
CA LYS A 38 3.77 -12.28 4.97
C LYS A 38 3.69 -12.15 6.48
N ALA A 39 3.77 -13.28 7.20
CA ALA A 39 3.61 -13.28 8.66
C ALA A 39 4.63 -12.34 9.32
N ALA A 40 5.89 -12.47 8.93
CA ALA A 40 6.93 -11.67 9.53
C ALA A 40 6.92 -10.20 9.01
N THR A 41 6.42 -9.92 7.80
CA THR A 41 6.23 -8.54 7.30
C THR A 41 5.16 -7.82 8.10
N LEU A 42 4.04 -8.49 8.37
CA LEU A 42 2.97 -7.92 9.20
C LEU A 42 3.46 -7.67 10.63
N GLU A 43 4.18 -8.62 11.22
CA GLU A 43 4.78 -8.43 12.56
C GLU A 43 5.69 -7.20 12.61
N TRP A 44 6.61 -7.06 11.65
CA TRP A 44 7.50 -5.90 11.55
C TRP A 44 6.72 -4.60 11.33
N PHE A 45 5.75 -4.60 10.42
CA PHE A 45 4.97 -3.40 10.09
C PHE A 45 4.10 -2.95 11.28
N HIS A 46 3.43 -3.88 11.95
CA HIS A 46 2.59 -3.58 13.13
C HIS A 46 3.39 -3.01 14.30
N SER A 47 4.70 -3.31 14.39
CA SER A 47 5.57 -2.76 15.42
C SER A 47 5.74 -1.24 15.37
N PHE A 48 5.48 -0.61 14.22
CA PHE A 48 5.52 0.85 14.09
C PHE A 48 4.30 1.55 14.67
N HIS A 49 3.20 0.81 14.93
CA HIS A 49 1.93 1.38 15.40
C HIS A 49 1.46 2.58 14.56
N ALA A 50 1.64 2.49 13.24
CA ALA A 50 1.42 3.61 12.34
C ALA A 50 -0.07 4.00 12.26
N PHE A 51 -0.98 3.06 12.47
CA PHE A 51 -2.41 3.30 12.33
C PHE A 51 -3.17 3.17 13.64
N ASN A 52 -4.32 3.86 13.72
CA ASN A 52 -5.36 3.51 14.69
C ASN A 52 -5.99 2.13 14.33
N PRO A 53 -6.69 1.47 15.26
CA PRO A 53 -7.20 0.11 15.02
C PRO A 53 -8.10 -0.05 13.79
N ARG A 54 -8.91 0.98 13.46
CA ARG A 54 -9.80 0.94 12.29
C ARG A 54 -9.02 1.02 10.98
N ALA A 55 -8.06 1.95 10.90
CA ALA A 55 -7.21 2.10 9.73
C ALA A 55 -6.29 0.89 9.55
N GLN A 56 -5.72 0.35 10.64
CA GLN A 56 -4.91 -0.89 10.59
C GLN A 56 -5.71 -2.05 10.02
N HIS A 57 -6.96 -2.25 10.48
CA HIS A 57 -7.81 -3.31 9.97
C HIS A 57 -8.11 -3.16 8.47
N ALA A 58 -8.43 -1.94 8.02
CA ALA A 58 -8.65 -1.67 6.60
C ALA A 58 -7.39 -1.94 5.76
N PHE A 59 -6.22 -1.54 6.27
CA PHE A 59 -4.93 -1.76 5.64
C PHE A 59 -4.59 -3.26 5.53
N ASP A 60 -4.80 -4.03 6.60
CA ASP A 60 -4.51 -5.47 6.64
C ASP A 60 -5.37 -6.26 5.63
N ILE A 61 -6.60 -5.81 5.35
CA ILE A 61 -7.48 -6.42 4.32
C ILE A 61 -6.87 -6.28 2.91
N GLY A 62 -6.11 -5.22 2.65
CA GLY A 62 -5.47 -4.96 1.35
C GLY A 62 -4.47 -6.03 0.92
N ASN A 63 -3.89 -6.77 1.88
CA ASN A 63 -3.00 -7.91 1.65
C ASN A 63 -1.85 -7.64 0.65
N PHE A 64 -1.12 -6.54 0.86
CA PHE A 64 -0.04 -6.06 0.00
C PHE A 64 1.12 -7.04 -0.19
N GLY A 65 1.34 -7.94 0.78
CA GLY A 65 2.30 -9.03 0.64
C GLY A 65 1.92 -10.03 -0.46
N LEU A 66 0.62 -10.26 -0.69
CA LEU A 66 0.13 -11.13 -1.77
C LEU A 66 0.42 -10.51 -3.13
N LEU A 67 0.15 -9.20 -3.29
CA LEU A 67 0.48 -8.47 -4.51
C LEU A 67 1.97 -8.62 -4.85
N THR A 68 2.84 -8.45 -3.85
CA THR A 68 4.30 -8.61 -4.05
C THR A 68 4.67 -10.04 -4.45
N ALA A 69 4.09 -11.05 -3.79
CA ALA A 69 4.36 -12.45 -4.10
C ALA A 69 3.85 -12.91 -5.48
N LEU A 70 2.76 -12.30 -5.98
CA LEU A 70 2.20 -12.57 -7.31
C LEU A 70 2.95 -11.86 -8.43
N THR A 71 3.48 -10.67 -8.17
CA THR A 71 4.26 -9.89 -9.16
C THR A 71 5.72 -10.33 -9.23
N SER A 72 6.22 -11.00 -8.19
CA SER A 72 7.61 -11.42 -8.07
C SER A 72 7.75 -12.89 -7.61
N PRO A 73 7.18 -13.86 -8.34
CA PRO A 73 7.07 -15.25 -7.90
C PRO A 73 8.43 -15.98 -7.78
N HIS A 74 9.45 -15.51 -8.50
CA HIS A 74 10.75 -16.17 -8.57
C HIS A 74 11.84 -15.52 -7.69
N LEU A 75 11.49 -14.50 -6.90
CA LEU A 75 12.46 -13.90 -5.98
C LEU A 75 12.88 -14.90 -4.90
N SER A 76 14.14 -14.78 -4.46
CA SER A 76 14.59 -15.45 -3.25
C SER A 76 13.76 -14.97 -2.06
N LYS A 77 13.66 -15.78 -1.01
CA LYS A 77 12.96 -15.42 0.22
C LYS A 77 13.39 -14.05 0.79
N VAL A 78 14.69 -13.76 0.79
CA VAL A 78 15.23 -12.48 1.30
C VAL A 78 14.76 -11.32 0.44
N HIS A 79 14.84 -11.42 -0.90
CA HIS A 79 14.38 -10.37 -1.78
C HIS A 79 12.86 -10.19 -1.74
N LEU A 80 12.09 -11.28 -1.64
CA LEU A 80 10.65 -11.21 -1.45
C LEU A 80 10.34 -10.47 -0.15
N ARG A 81 11.06 -10.79 0.94
CA ARG A 81 10.85 -10.15 2.23
C ARG A 81 11.10 -8.65 2.17
N THR A 82 12.25 -8.23 1.65
CA THR A 82 12.56 -6.80 1.48
C THR A 82 11.51 -6.10 0.61
N SER A 83 11.04 -6.76 -0.46
CA SER A 83 10.03 -6.21 -1.35
C SER A 83 8.68 -6.05 -0.65
N CYS A 84 8.27 -7.04 0.16
CA CYS A 84 7.03 -6.97 0.93
C CYS A 84 7.06 -5.83 1.95
N ASP A 85 8.16 -5.68 2.69
CA ASP A 85 8.32 -4.60 3.68
C ASP A 85 8.28 -3.22 3.00
N LEU A 86 9.02 -3.06 1.90
CA LEU A 86 8.99 -1.84 1.10
C LEU A 86 7.58 -1.54 0.56
N ASN A 87 6.88 -2.55 0.05
CA ASN A 87 5.53 -2.37 -0.48
C ASN A 87 4.56 -1.89 0.61
N HIS A 88 4.64 -2.44 1.83
CA HIS A 88 3.81 -1.94 2.95
C HIS A 88 4.16 -0.49 3.32
N LEU A 89 5.44 -0.10 3.29
CA LEU A 89 5.82 1.29 3.51
C LEU A 89 5.30 2.22 2.40
N LEU A 90 5.30 1.79 1.14
CA LEU A 90 4.78 2.60 0.03
C LEU A 90 3.27 2.84 0.17
N PHE A 91 2.49 1.80 0.49
CA PHE A 91 1.05 1.94 0.75
C PHE A 91 0.76 2.73 2.03
N LEU A 92 1.64 2.66 3.04
CA LEU A 92 1.55 3.53 4.21
C LEU A 92 1.68 5.00 3.82
N ILE A 93 2.69 5.33 3.01
CA ILE A 93 2.92 6.69 2.54
C ILE A 93 1.70 7.17 1.74
N ASP A 94 1.20 6.36 0.81
CA ASP A 94 0.01 6.64 -0.02
C ASP A 94 -1.19 7.04 0.85
N GLU A 95 -1.55 6.20 1.83
CA GLU A 95 -2.69 6.43 2.74
C GLU A 95 -2.56 7.76 3.53
N TYR A 96 -1.35 8.09 3.99
CA TYR A 96 -1.12 9.37 4.65
C TYR A 96 -1.20 10.54 3.67
N THR A 97 -0.64 10.39 2.48
CA THR A 97 -0.59 11.51 1.52
C THR A 97 -1.92 11.80 0.86
N ASP A 98 -2.84 10.82 0.78
CA ASP A 98 -4.16 10.95 0.15
C ASP A 98 -5.11 11.91 0.89
N VAL A 99 -4.90 12.09 2.19
CA VAL A 99 -5.78 12.93 3.04
C VAL A 99 -5.14 14.25 3.44
N GLU A 100 -3.87 14.46 3.10
CA GLU A 100 -3.09 15.60 3.54
C GLU A 100 -3.00 16.72 2.49
N SER A 101 -2.69 17.93 2.96
CA SER A 101 -2.47 19.07 2.07
C SER A 101 -1.16 18.96 1.29
N GLU A 102 -1.07 19.63 0.13
CA GLU A 102 0.13 19.66 -0.71
C GLU A 102 1.41 19.99 0.07
N SER A 103 1.35 20.98 0.97
CA SER A 103 2.51 21.37 1.80
C SER A 103 2.93 20.26 2.75
N VAL A 104 1.96 19.58 3.39
CA VAL A 104 2.26 18.48 4.31
C VAL A 104 2.84 17.28 3.55
N VAL A 105 2.25 16.93 2.40
CA VAL A 105 2.76 15.86 1.53
C VAL A 105 4.21 16.11 1.11
N ARG A 106 4.55 17.37 0.78
CA ARG A 106 5.92 17.77 0.42
C ARG A 106 6.91 17.52 1.56
N ASP A 107 6.55 17.92 2.77
CA ASP A 107 7.39 17.73 3.96
C ASP A 107 7.55 16.24 4.30
N MET A 108 6.45 15.48 4.27
CA MET A 108 6.47 14.03 4.48
C MET A 108 7.37 13.32 3.47
N THR A 109 7.23 13.64 2.19
CA THR A 109 8.04 13.03 1.12
C THR A 109 9.52 13.40 1.28
N ALA A 110 9.83 14.64 1.67
CA ALA A 110 11.20 15.05 1.93
C ALA A 110 11.82 14.26 3.09
N MET A 111 11.09 14.04 4.18
CA MET A 111 11.54 13.23 5.31
C MET A 111 11.79 11.76 4.92
N VAL A 112 10.84 11.15 4.19
CA VAL A 112 11.00 9.78 3.69
C VAL A 112 12.24 9.66 2.81
N LEU A 113 12.43 10.58 1.87
CA LEU A 113 13.59 10.57 0.97
C LEU A 113 14.91 10.78 1.71
N ASP A 114 14.96 11.65 2.72
CA ASP A 114 16.17 11.86 3.52
C ASP A 114 16.51 10.59 4.32
N ALA A 115 15.51 9.97 4.95
CA ALA A 115 15.69 8.72 5.70
C ALA A 115 16.16 7.55 4.81
N LEU A 116 15.67 7.46 3.56
CA LEU A 116 16.12 6.43 2.61
C LEU A 116 17.54 6.68 2.08
N LYS A 117 17.94 7.95 1.92
CA LYS A 117 19.28 8.32 1.44
C LYS A 117 20.35 8.17 2.50
N ASP A 118 20.04 8.50 3.75
CA ASP A 118 20.95 8.40 4.88
C ASP A 118 20.24 7.82 6.13
N PRO A 119 20.05 6.48 6.17
CA PRO A 119 19.33 5.81 7.26
C PRO A 119 20.07 5.84 8.60
N TYR A 120 21.35 6.23 8.62
CA TYR A 120 22.18 6.29 9.82
C TYR A 120 22.42 7.72 10.31
N LYS A 121 21.84 8.73 9.64
CA LYS A 121 21.86 10.11 10.09
C LYS A 121 21.32 10.20 11.52
N CYS A 122 22.11 10.73 12.44
CA CYS A 122 21.65 10.94 13.81
C CYS A 122 20.59 12.03 13.84
N TRP A 123 19.34 11.62 13.88
CA TRP A 123 18.19 12.50 14.06
C TRP A 123 18.14 12.93 15.54
N GLN A 124 18.65 14.12 15.85
CA GLN A 124 18.36 14.78 17.14
C GLN A 124 16.90 15.24 17.08
N ARG A 125 16.03 14.54 17.81
CA ARG A 125 14.66 14.99 18.07
C ARG A 125 14.63 16.03 19.18
#